data_AF-A0A7X2TGV6-F1
#
_entry.id   AF-A0A7X2TGV6-F1
#
_cell.length_a   1.000
_cell.length_b   1.000
_cell.length_c   1.000
_cell.angle_alpha   90.00
_cell.angle_beta   90.00
_cell.angle_gamma   90.00
#
_symmetry.space_group_name_H-M   'P 1'
#
loop_
_entity.id
_entity.type
_entity.pdbx_description
1 polymer ?
#
loop_
_entity_poly.entity_id
_entity_poly.type
_entity_poly.pdbx_seq_one_letter_code
_entity_poly.pdbx_strand_id
1 'polypeptide(L)' 'MTLSELPRARDLRAPLDELIATHGLLRVTGELLRAALRRGRNRPPPVDHLSEHLRRDIGLDPAQPRISQPWELR' A
#
# COMPACT_ATOMS: atom_id res chain seq x y z
N MET A 1 4.08 -0.80 17.45
CA MET A 1 4.04 0.34 16.50
C MET A 1 2.68 1.01 16.62
N THR A 2 2.66 2.26 17.06
CA THR A 2 1.44 3.02 17.38
C THR A 2 0.83 3.62 16.11
N LEU A 3 -0.50 3.56 15.98
CA LEU A 3 -1.30 4.09 14.84
C LEU A 3 -1.26 5.62 14.65
N SER A 4 -0.26 6.29 15.23
CA SER A 4 -0.14 7.76 15.31
C SER A 4 0.57 8.41 14.12
N GLU A 5 1.10 7.63 13.17
CA GLU A 5 1.88 8.15 12.02
C GLU A 5 1.09 8.31 10.71
N LEU A 6 -0.24 8.23 10.77
CA LEU A 6 -1.03 8.61 9.59
C LEU A 6 -1.07 10.15 9.53
N PRO A 7 -0.56 10.78 8.45
CA PRO A 7 -0.62 12.22 8.30
C PRO A 7 -2.07 12.65 8.44
N ARG A 8 -2.36 13.53 9.41
CA ARG A 8 -3.72 13.99 9.62
C ARG A 8 -4.16 14.73 8.37
N ALA A 9 -5.43 14.60 7.99
CA ALA A 9 -5.97 15.23 6.79
C ALA A 9 -5.70 16.75 6.71
N ARG A 10 -5.49 17.41 7.86
CA ARG A 10 -5.11 18.83 7.95
C ARG A 10 -3.69 19.10 7.45
N ASP A 11 -2.75 18.19 7.66
CA ASP A 11 -1.36 18.31 7.21
C ASP A 11 -1.22 18.13 5.70
N LEU A 12 -2.20 17.47 5.06
CA LEU A 12 -2.26 17.30 3.61
C LEU A 12 -2.81 18.53 2.88
N ARG A 13 -3.52 19.46 3.56
CA ARG A 13 -4.16 20.61 2.90
C ARG A 13 -3.14 21.62 2.37
N ALA A 14 -2.15 21.97 3.18
CA ALA A 14 -1.10 22.93 2.80
C ALA A 14 -0.34 22.52 1.51
N PRO A 15 0.18 21.29 1.38
CA PRO A 15 0.85 20.88 0.14
C PRO A 15 -0.11 20.71 -1.04
N LEU A 16 -1.39 20.41 -0.80
CA LEU A 16 -2.39 20.32 -1.87
C LEU A 16 -2.71 21.70 -2.46
N ASP A 17 -2.87 22.72 -1.62
CA ASP A 17 -3.13 24.09 -2.06
C ASP A 17 -1.95 24.65 -2.88
N GLU A 18 -0.72 24.35 -2.47
CA GLU A 18 0.48 24.69 -3.25
C GLU A 18 0.52 23.99 -4.61
N LEU A 19 0.14 22.70 -4.65
CA LEU A 19 0.03 21.94 -5.89
C LEU A 19 -1.01 22.57 -6.84
N ILE A 20 -2.17 22.97 -6.30
CA ILE A 20 -3.26 23.60 -7.04
C ILE A 20 -2.81 24.97 -7.56
N ALA A 21 -2.13 25.77 -6.74
CA ALA A 21 -1.60 27.07 -7.14
C ALA A 21 -0.58 26.95 -8.28
N THR A 22 0.27 25.91 -8.26
CA THR A 22 1.35 25.72 -9.23
C THR A 22 0.89 25.08 -10.54
N HIS A 23 -0.01 24.09 -10.49
CA HIS A 23 -0.39 23.27 -11.64
C HIS A 23 -1.84 23.49 -12.11
N GLY A 24 -2.64 24.20 -11.33
CA GLY A 24 -4.06 24.42 -11.56
C GLY A 24 -4.94 23.28 -11.02
N LEU A 25 -6.14 23.63 -10.58
CA LEU A 25 -7.10 22.70 -9.95
C LEU A 25 -7.44 21.49 -10.82
N LEU A 26 -7.61 21.69 -12.14
CA LEU A 26 -8.01 20.62 -13.06
C LEU A 26 -6.93 19.53 -13.19
N ARG A 27 -5.64 19.92 -13.25
CA ARG A 27 -4.54 18.95 -13.30
C ARG A 27 -4.43 18.15 -12.00
N VAL A 28 -4.49 18.83 -10.86
CA VAL A 28 -4.39 18.17 -9.55
C VAL A 28 -5.56 17.21 -9.36
N THR A 29 -6.78 17.62 -9.69
CA THR A 29 -7.97 16.76 -9.58
C THR A 29 -7.88 15.53 -10.50
N GLY A 30 -7.41 15.73 -11.73
CA GLY A 30 -7.19 14.62 -12.68
C GLY A 30 -6.17 13.60 -12.20
N GLU A 31 -5.03 14.06 -11.67
CA GLU A 31 -4.01 13.16 -11.12
C GLU A 31 -4.46 12.49 -9.81
N LEU A 32 -5.22 13.18 -8.96
CA LEU A 32 -5.80 12.60 -7.75
C LEU A 32 -6.76 11.46 -8.11
N LEU A 33 -7.63 11.68 -9.11
CA LEU A 33 -8.55 10.66 -9.62
C LEU A 33 -7.77 9.49 -10.23
N ARG A 34 -6.75 9.78 -11.04
CA ARG A 34 -5.90 8.76 -11.67
C ARG A 34 -5.15 7.91 -10.63
N ALA A 35 -4.64 8.53 -9.56
CA ALA A 35 -4.01 7.84 -8.45
C ALA A 35 -5.00 6.96 -7.68
N ALA A 36 -6.21 7.47 -7.41
CA ALA A 36 -7.27 6.71 -6.75
C ALA A 36 -7.66 5.46 -7.55
N LEU A 37 -7.79 5.59 -8.87
CA LEU A 37 -8.07 4.45 -9.77
C LEU A 37 -6.89 3.46 -9.84
N ARG A 38 -5.65 3.92 -9.77
CA ARG A 38 -4.45 3.06 -9.76
C ARG A 38 -4.20 2.37 -8.43
N ARG A 39 -4.87 2.79 -7.34
CA ARG A 39 -4.65 2.25 -5.98
C ARG A 39 -4.86 0.73 -5.90
N GLY A 40 -5.78 0.17 -6.69
CA GLY A 40 -6.01 -1.28 -6.77
C GLY A 40 -4.87 -2.07 -7.44
N ARG A 41 -3.99 -1.41 -8.20
CA ARG A 41 -2.83 -2.04 -8.86
C ARG A 41 -1.56 -2.04 -8.00
N ASN A 42 -1.54 -1.31 -6.89
CA ASN A 42 -0.39 -1.25 -5.99
C ASN A 42 -0.39 -2.42 -5.00
N ARG A 43 -0.63 -3.64 -5.49
CA ARG A 43 -0.43 -4.84 -4.69
C ARG A 43 1.07 -4.91 -4.40
N PRO A 44 1.49 -4.99 -3.12
CA PRO A 44 2.89 -5.15 -2.80
C PRO A 44 3.44 -6.39 -3.51
N PRO A 45 4.73 -6.36 -3.93
CA PRO A 45 5.34 -7.52 -4.57
C PRO A 45 5.16 -8.75 -3.69
N PRO A 46 4.87 -9.93 -4.27
CA PRO A 46 4.58 -11.13 -3.51
C PRO A 46 5.78 -11.44 -2.62
N VAL A 47 5.59 -11.52 -1.30
CA VAL A 47 6.63 -11.83 -0.30
C VAL A 47 6.74 -13.33 -0.01
N ASP A 48 6.01 -14.15 -0.78
CA ASP A 48 5.87 -15.59 -0.57
C ASP A 48 7.19 -16.37 -0.79
N HIS A 49 8.15 -15.75 -1.46
CA HIS A 49 9.48 -16.33 -1.72
C HIS A 49 10.52 -15.98 -0.65
N LEU A 50 10.18 -15.12 0.32
CA LEU A 50 11.10 -14.77 1.40
C LEU A 50 11.20 -15.91 2.42
N SER A 51 12.42 -16.18 2.90
CA SER A 51 12.66 -17.11 4.00
C SER A 51 12.03 -16.60 5.31
N GLU A 52 11.72 -17.51 6.24
CA GLU A 52 11.05 -17.16 7.51
C GLU A 52 11.81 -16.10 8.32
N HIS A 53 13.15 -16.20 8.35
CA HIS A 53 14.01 -15.26 9.05
C HIS A 53 13.92 -13.85 8.44
N LEU A 54 13.96 -13.74 7.11
CA LEU A 54 13.80 -12.46 6.41
C LEU A 54 12.42 -11.84 6.64
N ARG A 55 11.35 -12.66 6.71
CA ARG A 55 10.00 -12.17 7.03
C ARG A 55 9.94 -11.60 8.43
N ARG A 56 10.56 -12.27 9.41
CA ARG A 56 10.62 -11.81 10.80
C ARG A 56 11.39 -10.49 10.92
N ASP A 57 12.52 -10.35 10.21
CA ASP A 57 13.36 -9.14 10.26
C ASP A 57 12.64 -7.89 9.74
N ILE A 58 11.75 -8.04 8.76
CA ILE A 58 10.92 -6.94 8.23
C ILE A 58 9.55 -6.81 8.92
N GLY A 59 9.31 -7.60 9.98
CA GLY A 59 8.07 -7.55 10.77
C GLY A 59 6.84 -8.15 10.08
N LEU A 60 7.03 -9.02 9.09
CA LEU A 60 5.95 -9.79 8.48
C LEU A 60 5.63 -11.06 9.27
N ASP A 61 4.35 -11.42 9.31
CA ASP A 61 3.90 -12.70 9.86
C ASP A 61 4.57 -13.89 9.15
N PRO A 62 4.77 -15.02 9.87
CA PRO A 62 5.30 -16.24 9.26
C PRO A 62 4.42 -16.68 8.09
N ALA A 63 5.03 -17.28 7.07
CA ALA A 63 4.29 -17.80 5.93
C ALA A 63 3.27 -18.82 6.43
N GLN A 64 1.98 -18.61 6.16
CA GLN A 64 0.96 -19.59 6.49
C GLN A 64 1.31 -20.89 5.78
N PRO A 65 1.39 -22.02 6.51
CA PRO A 65 1.63 -23.30 5.86
C PRO A 65 0.50 -23.52 4.84
N ARG A 66 0.88 -23.74 3.58
CA ARG A 66 -0.06 -24.20 2.55
C ARG A 66 -0.61 -25.53 3.05
N ILE A 67 -1.82 -25.49 3.60
CA ILE A 67 -2.55 -26.70 3.94
C ILE A 67 -2.86 -27.37 2.60
N SER A 68 -2.09 -28.40 2.25
CA SER A 68 -2.38 -29.22 1.08
C SER A 68 -3.77 -29.81 1.26
N GLN A 69 -4.65 -29.55 0.30
CA GLN A 69 -6.02 -30.05 0.35
C GLN A 69 -5.99 -31.57 0.14
N PRO A 70 -6.79 -32.35 0.89
CA PRO A 70 -6.71 -33.82 0.88
C PRO A 70 -7.08 -34.48 -0.45
N TRP A 71 -7.66 -33.73 -1.40
CA TRP A 71 -8.03 -34.22 -2.72
C TRP A 71 -6.93 -34.12 -3.79
N GLU A 72 -5.74 -33.56 -3.48
CA GLU A 72 -4.60 -33.53 -4.42
C GLU A 72 -3.79 -34.84 -4.47
N LEU A 73 -4.12 -35.84 -3.64
CA LEU A 73 -3.38 -37.11 -3.51
C LEU A 73 -4.01 -38.30 -4.27
N ARG A 74 -4.83 -38.05 -5.30
CA ARG A 74 -5.57 -39.10 -6.02
C ARG A 74 -5.10 -39.31 -7.45
#